data_AF-A0A328IRU3-F1
#
_entry.id   AF-A0A328IRU3-F1
#
_cell.length_a   1.000
_cell.length_b   1.000
_cell.length_c   1.000
_cell.angle_alpha   90.00
_cell.angle_beta   90.00
_cell.angle_gamma   90.00
#
_symmetry.space_group_name_H-M   'P 1'
#
loop_
_entity.id
_entity.type
_entity.pdbx_description
1 polymer ?
#
loop_
_entity_poly.entity_id
_entity_poly.type
_entity_poly.pdbx_seq_one_letter_code
_entity_poly.pdbx_strand_id
1 'polypeptide(L)' 'MKSLTDIKRNDTEIVRVSKREFKGHEFLDLRIYYQDDEGDYKPTKKGITINPKLVDELIDALNKEKDAPPVKE' A
#
# COMPACT_ATOMS: atom_id res chain seq x y z
N MET A 1 -2.33 -9.33 -16.46
CA MET A 1 -1.33 -9.63 -15.42
C MET A 1 -1.66 -8.81 -14.18
N LYS A 2 -1.96 -9.44 -13.05
CA LYS A 2 -2.05 -8.74 -11.75
C LYS A 2 -0.63 -8.65 -11.19
N SER A 3 0.01 -7.50 -11.29
CA SER A 3 1.25 -7.24 -10.55
C SER A 3 0.88 -6.88 -9.11
N LEU A 4 1.34 -7.70 -8.17
CA LEU A 4 1.37 -7.38 -6.74
C LEU A 4 2.79 -6.92 -6.42
N THR A 5 2.92 -5.79 -5.74
CA THR A 5 4.22 -5.28 -5.30
C THR A 5 4.26 -5.31 -3.78
N ASP A 6 5.19 -6.10 -3.24
CA ASP A 6 5.37 -6.27 -1.81
C ASP A 6 6.66 -5.57 -1.36
N ILE A 7 6.55 -4.77 -0.29
CA ILE A 7 7.64 -4.00 0.30
C ILE A 7 7.81 -4.47 1.75
N LYS A 8 8.99 -5.02 2.10
CA LYS A 8 9.27 -5.46 3.48
C LYS A 8 9.27 -4.25 4.42
N ARG A 9 8.38 -4.25 5.41
CA ARG A 9 8.28 -3.19 6.43
C ARG A 9 9.14 -3.55 7.66
N ASN A 10 9.06 -4.79 8.09
CA ASN A 10 9.89 -5.40 9.14
C ASN A 10 9.93 -6.92 8.94
N ASP A 11 10.37 -7.69 9.94
CA ASP A 11 10.56 -9.13 9.77
C ASP A 11 9.27 -9.93 9.57
N THR A 12 8.16 -9.45 10.12
CA THR A 12 6.87 -10.15 10.09
C THR A 12 5.80 -9.41 9.29
N GLU A 13 6.08 -8.21 8.77
CA GLU A 13 5.11 -7.38 8.06
C GLU A 13 5.64 -6.89 6.70
N ILE A 14 4.73 -6.88 5.72
CA ILE A 14 4.95 -6.28 4.39
C ILE A 14 3.87 -5.24 4.11
N VAL A 15 4.20 -4.22 3.30
CA VAL A 15 3.22 -3.38 2.63
C VAL A 15 3.00 -3.92 1.23
N ARG A 16 1.78 -4.33 0.92
CA ARG A 16 1.37 -4.81 -0.40
C ARG A 16 0.60 -3.73 -1.12
N VAL A 17 1.05 -3.40 -2.33
CA VAL A 17 0.37 -2.52 -3.28
C VAL A 17 -0.32 -3.39 -4.33
N SER A 18 -1.64 -3.21 -4.49
CA SER A 18 -2.45 -4.03 -5.37
C SER A 18 -3.53 -3.23 -6.08
N LYS A 19 -3.86 -3.61 -7.33
CA LYS A 19 -5.11 -3.17 -7.96
C LYS A 19 -6.25 -4.10 -7.56
N ARG A 20 -7.37 -3.52 -7.13
CA ARG A 20 -8.59 -4.25 -6.78
C ARG A 20 -9.76 -3.71 -7.60
N GLU A 21 -10.71 -4.58 -7.91
CA GLU A 21 -11.98 -4.18 -8.50
C GLU A 21 -13.08 -4.38 -7.47
N PHE A 22 -13.93 -3.38 -7.28
CA PHE A 22 -15.12 -3.46 -6.44
C PHE A 22 -16.30 -2.83 -7.17
N LYS A 23 -17.33 -3.63 -7.42
CA LYS A 23 -18.55 -3.22 -8.16
C LYS A 23 -18.25 -2.58 -9.52
N GLY A 24 -17.30 -3.14 -10.27
CA GLY A 24 -16.90 -2.63 -11.60
C GLY A 24 -16.05 -1.36 -11.56
N HIS A 25 -15.60 -0.93 -10.38
CA HIS A 25 -14.66 0.17 -10.23
C HIS A 25 -13.30 -0.34 -9.78
N GLU A 26 -12.25 0.08 -10.47
CA GLU A 26 -10.87 -0.21 -10.07
C GLU A 26 -10.42 0.72 -8.93
N PHE A 27 -9.54 0.21 -8.07
CA PHE A 27 -8.93 0.92 -6.95
C PHE A 27 -7.49 0.47 -6.75
N LEU A 28 -6.66 1.37 -6.21
CA LEU A 28 -5.33 1.02 -5.72
C LEU A 28 -5.42 0.78 -4.20
N ASP A 29 -5.06 -0.39 -3.71
CA ASP A 29 -5.01 -0.71 -2.27
C ASP A 29 -3.56 -0.83 -1.82
N LEU A 30 -3.21 -0.08 -0.78
CA LEU A 30 -1.95 -0.17 -0.05
C LEU A 30 -2.27 -0.68 1.35
N ARG A 31 -1.81 -1.88 1.69
CA ARG A 31 -2.21 -2.53 2.94
C ARG A 31 -1.05 -3.25 3.59
N ILE A 32 -1.00 -3.17 4.92
CA ILE A 32 -0.07 -3.96 5.71
C ILE A 32 -0.60 -5.39 5.80
N TYR A 33 0.25 -6.35 5.46
CA TYR A 33 0.04 -7.76 5.69
C TYR A 33 1.01 -8.22 6.78
N TYR A 34 0.55 -9.12 7.64
CA TYR A 34 1.38 -9.78 8.64
C TYR A 34 1.56 -11.24 8.24
N GLN A 35 2.71 -11.82 8.56
CA GLN A 35 2.96 -13.25 8.44
C GLN A 35 2.31 -13.96 9.62
N ASP A 36 1.50 -14.98 9.36
CA ASP A 36 0.94 -15.84 10.40
C ASP A 36 1.90 -16.99 10.78
N ASP A 37 1.47 -17.84 11.71
CA ASP A 37 2.28 -18.96 12.22
C ASP A 37 2.62 -20.01 11.15
N GLU A 38 1.86 -20.07 10.05
CA GLU A 38 2.09 -20.99 8.92
C GLU A 38 3.06 -20.38 7.88
N GLY A 39 3.41 -19.10 8.04
CA GLY A 39 4.26 -18.36 7.13
C GLY A 39 3.50 -17.62 6.02
N ASP A 40 2.17 -17.61 6.07
CA ASP A 40 1.32 -16.96 5.09
C ASP A 40 1.06 -15.50 5.42
N TYR A 41 1.06 -14.65 4.39
CA TYR A 41 0.77 -13.22 4.56
C TYR A 41 -0.74 -12.96 4.56
N LYS A 42 -1.27 -12.52 5.70
CA LYS A 42 -2.67 -12.14 5.88
C LYS A 42 -2.86 -10.63 5.98
N PRO A 43 -3.91 -10.06 5.34
CA PRO A 43 -4.14 -8.63 5.35
C PRO A 43 -4.55 -8.14 6.74
N THR A 44 -4.05 -6.99 7.15
CA THR A 44 -4.52 -6.29 8.36
C THR A 44 -5.63 -5.29 8.03
N LYS A 45 -6.26 -4.73 9.07
CA LYS A 45 -7.14 -3.55 8.95
C LYS A 45 -6.37 -2.27 8.58
N LYS A 46 -5.05 -2.24 8.77
CA LYS A 46 -4.18 -1.09 8.47
C LYS A 46 -3.89 -1.06 6.97
N GLY A 47 -4.63 -0.22 6.25
CA GLY A 47 -4.42 0.00 4.83
C GLY A 47 -5.36 1.08 4.32
N ILE A 48 -5.01 1.61 3.15
CA ILE A 48 -5.77 2.65 2.47
C ILE A 48 -6.12 2.17 1.07
N THR A 49 -7.37 2.40 0.68
CA THR A 49 -7.84 2.19 -0.69
C THR A 49 -8.01 3.54 -1.34
N ILE A 50 -7.37 3.72 -2.49
CA ILE A 50 -7.26 4.97 -3.23
C ILE A 50 -8.06 4.83 -4.52
N ASN A 51 -8.86 5.86 -4.80
CA ASN A 51 -9.54 5.97 -6.09
C ASN A 51 -8.50 6.17 -7.20
N PRO A 52 -8.61 5.50 -8.36
CA PRO A 52 -7.66 5.62 -9.46
C PRO A 52 -7.42 7.08 -9.89
N LYS A 53 -8.42 7.96 -9.75
CA LYS A 53 -8.31 9.39 -10.07
C LYS A 53 -7.34 10.16 -9.16
N LEU A 54 -7.01 9.64 -7.98
CA LEU A 54 -6.13 10.28 -6.99
C LEU A 54 -4.73 9.66 -6.97
N VAL A 55 -4.46 8.64 -7.80
CA VAL A 55 -3.18 7.91 -7.76
C VAL A 55 -2.02 8.80 -8.18
N ASP A 56 -2.17 9.60 -9.24
CA ASP A 56 -1.11 10.51 -9.69
C ASP A 56 -0.81 11.59 -8.65
N GLU A 57 -1.84 12.13 -8.00
CA GLU A 57 -1.69 13.11 -6.91
C GLU A 57 -0.96 12.51 -5.69
N LEU A 58 -1.30 11.27 -5.32
CA LEU A 58 -0.60 10.55 -4.26
C LEU A 58 0.88 10.34 -4.61
N ILE A 59 1.19 9.96 -5.85
CA ILE A 59 2.58 9.75 -6.29
C ILE A 59 3.37 11.07 -6.24
N ASP A 60 2.78 12.17 -6.69
CA ASP A 60 3.40 13.49 -6.60
C ASP A 60 3.70 13.89 -5.14
N ALA A 61 2.71 13.72 -4.25
CA ALA A 61 2.88 13.99 -2.82
C ALA A 61 3.98 13.12 -2.19
N LEU A 62 4.02 11.82 -2.51
CA LEU A 62 5.07 10.91 -2.02
C LEU A 62 6.46 11.33 -2.52
N ASN A 63 6.60 11.73 -3.78
CA ASN A 63 7.87 12.21 -4.31
C ASN A 63 8.30 13.52 -3.65
N LYS A 64 7.36 14.44 -3.42
CA LYS A 64 7.63 15.70 -2.75
C LYS A 64 8.12 15.51 -1.31
N GLU A 65 7.45 14.65 -0.53
CA GLU A 65 7.80 14.40 0.87
C GLU A 65 9.06 13.53 1.01
N LYS A 66 9.40 12.72 0.01
CA LYS A 66 10.64 11.92 0.00
C LYS A 66 11.90 12.77 0.12
N ASP A 67 11.92 13.93 -0.50
CA ASP A 67 13.06 14.86 -0.51
C ASP A 67 12.94 15.98 0.55
N ALA A 68 11.81 16.03 1.26
CA ALA A 68 11.57 17.02 2.31
C ALA A 68 12.27 16.64 3.63
N PRO A 69 12.79 17.63 4.39
CA PRO A 69 13.29 17.36 5.74
C PRO A 69 12.14 16.93 6.66
N PRO A 70 12.39 16.02 7.63
CA PRO A 70 11.35 15.56 8.55
C PRO A 70 10.80 16.72 9.38
N VAL A 71 9.48 16.89 9.36
CA VAL A 71 8.78 17.82 10.26
C VAL A 71 8.86 17.25 11.67
N LYS A 72 9.55 17.95 12.58
CA LYS A 72 9.50 17.64 14.02
C LYS A 72 8.19 18.23 14.57
N GLU A 73 7.31 17.33 15.01
CA GLU A 73 6.07 17.68 15.73
C GLU A 73 6.37 18.18 17.15
#